data_AF-A0A7I8EZC9-F1
#
_entry.id   AF-A0A7I8EZC9-F1
#
_cell.length_a   1.000
_cell.length_b   1.000
_cell.length_c   1.000
_cell.angle_alpha   90.00
_cell.angle_beta   90.00
_cell.angle_gamma   90.00
#
_symmetry.space_group_name_H-M   'P 1'
#
loop_
_entity.id
_entity.type
_entity.pdbx_description
1 polymer ?
#
loop_
_entity_poly.entity_id
_entity_poly.type
_entity_poly.pdbx_seq_one_letter_code
_entity_poly.pdbx_strand_id
1 'polypeptide(L)'
;MSRHIFTLWFTIFGMVGLAVLALLAISVFWYFRGCRERSFRWQTRNHYIKQISALVCMFCLAMAASYGLLAEAWALFYLVLACKAGTWWLRMRIDQQA
;
A
#
# COMPACT_ATOMS: atom_id res chain seq x y z
N MET A 1 22.72 3.20 21.77
CA MET A 1 22.01 4.49 21.59
C MET A 1 21.50 4.69 20.16
N SER A 2 22.27 4.39 19.11
CA SER A 2 21.82 4.62 17.71
C SER A 2 20.58 3.82 17.28
N ARG A 3 20.39 2.57 17.74
CA ARG A 3 19.25 1.72 17.32
C ARG A 3 17.90 2.38 17.62
N HIS A 4 17.70 2.91 18.83
CA HIS A 4 16.43 3.54 19.23
C HIS A 4 16.08 4.78 18.39
N ILE A 5 17.09 5.55 17.97
CA ILE A 5 16.88 6.73 17.11
C ILE A 5 16.41 6.27 15.72
N PHE A 6 17.07 5.26 15.14
CA PHE A 6 16.62 4.71 13.86
C PHE A 6 15.22 4.11 13.94
N THR A 7 14.90 3.36 14.99
CA THR A 7 13.55 2.79 15.17
C THR A 7 12.49 3.90 15.27
N LEU A 8 12.74 4.99 15.99
CA LEU A 8 11.83 6.15 16.06
C LEU A 8 11.59 6.78 14.70
N TRP A 9 12.66 7.05 13.93
CA TRP A 9 12.53 7.61 12.58
C TRP A 9 11.76 6.67 11.64
N PHE A 10 12.09 5.37 11.63
CA PHE A 10 11.35 4.40 10.83
C PHE A 10 9.88 4.33 11.25
N THR A 11 9.56 4.50 12.52
CA THR A 11 8.17 4.46 13.01
C THR A 11 7.40 5.67 12.49
N ILE A 12 7.99 6.86 12.56
CA ILE A 12 7.39 8.09 12.03
C ILE A 12 7.22 7.97 10.51
N PHE A 13 8.26 7.56 9.77
CA PHE A 13 8.18 7.37 8.32
C PHE A 13 7.14 6.31 7.94
N GLY A 14 7.04 5.23 8.71
CA GLY A 14 6.04 4.17 8.51
C GLY A 14 4.62 4.69 8.65
N MET A 15 4.34 5.41 9.74
CA MET A 15 3.04 6.01 9.99
C MET A 15 2.67 7.08 8.95
N VAL A 16 3.60 7.99 8.64
CA VAL A 16 3.38 9.04 7.65
C VAL A 16 3.15 8.45 6.26
N GLY A 17 3.97 7.47 5.86
CA GLY A 17 3.82 6.79 4.57
C GLY A 17 2.49 6.07 4.43
N LEU A 18 2.05 5.34 5.46
CA LEU A 18 0.73 4.70 5.49
C LEU A 18 -0.41 5.74 5.42
N ALA A 19 -0.29 6.85 6.15
CA ALA A 19 -1.30 7.91 6.14
C ALA A 19 -1.44 8.55 4.75
N VAL A 20 -0.32 8.87 4.09
CA VAL A 20 -0.33 9.43 2.73
C VAL A 20 -0.95 8.46 1.73
N LEU A 21 -0.58 7.18 1.79
CA LEU A 21 -1.13 6.15 0.90
C LEU A 21 -2.63 5.93 1.14
N ALA A 22 -3.08 5.97 2.40
CA ALA A 22 -4.50 5.90 2.75
C ALA A 22 -5.27 7.10 2.21
N LEU A 23 -4.75 8.32 2.37
CA LEU A 23 -5.36 9.54 1.85
C LEU A 23 -5.46 9.51 0.32
N LEU A 24 -4.43 9.02 -0.37
CA LEU A 24 -4.45 8.83 -1.83
C LEU A 24 -5.55 7.83 -2.24
N ALA A 25 -5.64 6.69 -1.56
CA ALA A 25 -6.69 5.70 -1.83
C ALA A 25 -8.09 6.27 -1.61
N ILE A 26 -8.31 7.00 -0.51
CA ILE A 26 -9.58 7.67 -0.20
C ILE A 26 -9.91 8.72 -1.25
N SER A 27 -8.93 9.52 -1.66
CA SER A 27 -9.11 10.58 -2.67
C SER A 27 -9.53 10.02 -4.01
N VAL A 28 -8.88 8.94 -4.47
CA VAL A 28 -9.26 8.24 -5.70
C VAL A 28 -10.65 7.62 -5.55
N PHE A 29 -10.96 7.00 -4.42
CA PHE A 29 -12.28 6.41 -4.20
C PHE A 29 -13.40 7.46 -4.23
N TRP A 30 -13.18 8.62 -3.58
CA TRP A 30 -14.11 9.74 -3.58
C TRP A 30 -14.29 10.35 -4.96
N TYR A 31 -13.19 10.61 -5.67
CA TYR A 31 -13.23 11.22 -7.00
C TYR A 31 -14.02 10.38 -8.01
N PHE A 32 -13.93 9.05 -7.92
CA PHE A 32 -14.62 8.13 -8.84
C PHE A 32 -15.90 7.49 -8.25
N ARG A 33 -16.42 8.00 -7.12
CA ARG A 33 -17.58 7.40 -6.40
C ARG A 33 -18.85 7.31 -7.24
N GLY A 34 -19.08 8.27 -8.16
CA GLY A 34 -20.26 8.33 -9.02
C GLY A 34 -20.07 7.74 -10.43
N CYS A 35 -18.94 7.07 -10.70
CA CYS A 35 -18.67 6.56 -12.05
C CYS A 35 -19.47 5.28 -12.33
N ARG A 36 -20.23 5.30 -13.44
CA ARG A 36 -20.99 4.16 -13.95
C ARG A 36 -20.06 2.98 -14.23
N GLU A 37 -20.49 1.79 -13.81
CA GLU A 37 -19.75 0.53 -14.00
C GLU A 37 -19.48 0.28 -15.50
N ARG A 38 -18.27 -0.21 -15.83
CA ARG A 38 -17.74 -0.39 -17.20
C ARG A 38 -17.53 0.87 -18.06
N SER A 39 -17.68 2.08 -17.51
CA SER A 39 -17.29 3.30 -18.23
C SER A 39 -15.76 3.43 -18.33
N PHE A 40 -15.25 4.21 -19.30
CA PHE A 40 -13.82 4.56 -19.40
C PHE A 40 -13.26 5.10 -18.07
N ARG A 41 -14.05 5.92 -17.34
CA ARG A 41 -13.69 6.43 -16.01
C ARG A 41 -13.54 5.32 -14.95
N TRP A 42 -14.29 4.22 -15.08
CA TRP A 42 -14.18 3.05 -14.21
C TRP A 42 -12.89 2.27 -14.48
N GLN A 43 -12.49 2.12 -15.75
CA GLN A 43 -11.20 1.54 -16.11
C GLN A 43 -10.04 2.40 -15.59
N THR A 44 -10.11 3.72 -15.75
CA THR A 44 -9.11 4.66 -15.20
C THR A 44 -9.02 4.55 -13.68
N ARG A 45 -10.15 4.52 -12.96
CA ARG A 45 -10.19 4.28 -11.52
C ARG A 45 -9.45 2.99 -11.15
N ASN A 46 -9.73 1.90 -11.87
CA ASN A 46 -9.13 0.61 -11.58
C ASN A 46 -7.61 0.61 -11.81
N HIS A 47 -7.13 1.33 -12.83
CA HIS A 47 -5.70 1.54 -13.06
C HIS A 47 -5.04 2.31 -11.91
N TYR A 48 -5.65 3.40 -11.43
CA TYR A 48 -5.13 4.16 -10.29
C TYR A 48 -5.12 3.33 -9.00
N ILE A 49 -6.19 2.59 -8.71
CA ILE A 49 -6.25 1.72 -7.53
C ILE A 49 -5.15 0.64 -7.60
N LYS A 50 -4.90 0.06 -8.78
CA LYS A 50 -3.80 -0.90 -8.98
C LYS A 50 -2.43 -0.30 -8.73
N GLN A 51 -2.19 0.93 -9.20
CA GLN A 51 -0.93 1.62 -8.94
C GLN A 51 -0.75 1.92 -7.46
N ILE A 52 -1.80 2.40 -6.78
CA ILE A 52 -1.77 2.65 -5.34
C ILE A 52 -1.54 1.34 -4.58
N SER A 53 -2.20 0.24 -4.92
CA SER A 53 -1.98 -1.04 -4.24
C SER A 53 -0.57 -1.58 -4.46
N ALA A 54 0.01 -1.39 -5.66
CA ALA A 54 1.39 -1.76 -5.93
C ALA A 54 2.38 -0.90 -5.14
N LEU A 55 2.14 0.42 -5.06
CA LEU A 55 2.94 1.34 -4.24
C LEU A 55 2.87 0.99 -2.75
N VAL A 56 1.67 0.69 -2.24
CA VAL A 56 1.49 0.22 -0.85
C VAL A 56 2.27 -1.06 -0.61
N CYS A 57 2.18 -2.03 -1.52
CA CYS A 57 2.92 -3.29 -1.41
C CYS A 57 4.44 -3.07 -1.37
N MET A 58 4.98 -2.27 -2.31
CA MET A 58 6.41 -1.95 -2.37
C MET A 58 6.87 -1.18 -1.12
N PHE A 59 6.07 -0.23 -0.64
CA PHE A 59 6.34 0.51 0.59
C PHE A 59 6.38 -0.43 1.80
N CYS A 60 5.38 -1.31 1.95
CA CYS A 60 5.35 -2.29 3.04
C CYS A 60 6.50 -3.29 2.95
N LEU A 61 6.91 -3.74 1.76
CA LEU A 61 8.09 -4.60 1.59
C LEU A 61 9.39 -3.89 1.98
N ALA A 62 9.56 -2.64 1.55
CA ALA A 62 10.71 -1.82 1.93
C ALA A 62 10.78 -1.64 3.45
N MET A 63 9.65 -1.31 4.10
CA MET A 63 9.58 -1.18 5.55
C MET A 63 9.82 -2.51 6.26
N ALA A 64 9.26 -3.62 5.77
CA ALA A 64 9.49 -4.95 6.33
C ALA A 64 10.98 -5.35 6.24
N ALA A 65 11.65 -5.05 5.12
CA ALA A 65 13.09 -5.27 4.99
C ALA A 65 13.90 -4.39 5.95
N SER A 66 13.54 -3.11 6.10
CA SER A 66 14.19 -2.20 7.05
C SER A 66 14.03 -2.67 8.50
N TYR A 67 12.81 -3.00 8.94
CA TYR A 67 12.58 -3.50 10.30
C TYR A 67 13.12 -4.92 10.53
N GLY A 68 13.18 -5.74 9.47
CA GLY A 68 13.79 -7.08 9.53
C GLY A 68 15.28 -7.02 9.85
N LEU A 69 16.00 -6.03 9.30
CA LEU A 69 17.40 -5.77 9.66
C LEU A 69 17.56 -5.31 11.12
N LEU A 70 16.53 -4.66 11.70
CA LEU A 70 16.50 -4.28 13.11
C LEU A 70 15.98 -5.40 14.03
N ALA A 71 15.56 -6.55 13.49
CA ALA A 71 14.94 -7.68 14.21
C ALA A 71 13.69 -7.28 15.04
N GLU A 72 12.93 -6.29 14.55
CA GLU A 72 11.75 -5.76 15.23
C GLU A 72 10.47 -6.50 14.80
N ALA A 73 9.55 -6.72 15.74
CA ALA A 73 8.27 -7.41 15.49
C ALA A 73 7.40 -6.69 14.43
N TRP A 74 7.58 -5.37 14.28
CA TRP A 74 6.92 -4.56 13.26
C TRP A 74 7.19 -5.04 11.83
N ALA A 75 8.33 -5.70 11.57
CA ALA A 75 8.64 -6.26 10.27
C ALA A 75 7.57 -7.26 9.78
N LEU A 76 7.08 -8.11 10.69
CA LEU A 76 6.03 -9.09 10.38
C LEU A 76 4.71 -8.40 10.05
N PHE A 77 4.37 -7.32 10.75
CA PHE A 77 3.14 -6.57 10.48
C PHE A 77 3.16 -5.95 9.08
N TYR A 78 4.26 -5.31 8.70
CA TYR A 78 4.43 -4.77 7.35
C TYR A 78 4.48 -5.87 6.28
N LEU A 79 5.04 -7.04 6.59
CA LEU A 79 5.09 -8.18 5.66
C LEU A 79 3.69 -8.76 5.39
N VAL A 80 2.86 -8.92 6.43
CA VAL A 80 1.45 -9.35 6.27
C VAL A 80 0.66 -8.34 5.45
N LEU A 81 0.85 -7.03 5.69
CA LEU A 81 0.22 -5.98 4.90
C LEU A 81 0.67 -6.02 3.43
N ALA A 82 1.97 -6.21 3.19
CA ALA A 82 2.51 -6.36 1.84
C ALA A 82 1.91 -7.56 1.12
N CYS A 83 1.87 -8.74 1.76
CA CYS A 83 1.26 -9.93 1.19
C CYS A 83 -0.21 -9.67 0.85
N LYS A 84 -0.99 -9.09 1.77
CA LYS A 84 -2.41 -8.80 1.55
C LYS A 84 -2.63 -7.79 0.40
N ALA A 85 -1.85 -6.72 0.35
CA ALA A 85 -1.89 -5.73 -0.73
C ALA A 85 -1.49 -6.36 -2.08
N GLY A 86 -0.46 -7.22 -2.08
CA GLY A 86 -0.02 -7.98 -3.24
C GLY A 86 -1.08 -8.95 -3.77
N THR A 87 -1.74 -9.72 -2.88
CA THR A 87 -2.83 -10.62 -3.27
C THR A 87 -4.00 -9.86 -3.89
N TRP A 88 -4.36 -8.70 -3.33
CA TRP A 88 -5.37 -7.82 -3.89
C TRP A 88 -5.00 -7.31 -5.29
N TRP A 89 -3.75 -6.88 -5.47
CA TRP A 89 -3.25 -6.45 -6.77
C TRP A 89 -3.28 -7.58 -7.81
N LEU A 90 -2.86 -8.79 -7.42
CA LEU A 90 -2.88 -9.97 -8.29
C LEU A 90 -4.31 -10.36 -8.67
N ARG A 91 -5.23 -10.36 -7.70
CA ARG A 91 -6.65 -10.64 -7.94
C ARG A 91 -7.28 -9.64 -8.92
N MET A 92 -7.02 -8.35 -8.75
CA MET A 92 -7.51 -7.33 -9.69
C MET A 92 -6.92 -7.46 -11.11
N ARG A 93 -5.72 -8.03 -11.26
CA ARG A 93 -5.15 -8.36 -12.58
C ARG A 93 -5.92 -9.52 -13.22
N ILE A 94 -6.19 -10.58 -12.47
CA ILE A 94 -6.93 -11.76 -12.95
C ILE A 94 -8.37 -11.39 -13.35
N ASP A 95 -9.09 -10.62 -12.53
CA ASP A 95 -10.48 -10.17 -12.82
C ASP A 95 -10.59 -9.29 -14.09
N GLN A 96 -9.50 -8.75 -14.61
CA GLN A 96 -9.51 -8.02 -15.88
C GLN A 96 -9.22 -8.90 -17.10
N GLN A 97 -8.70 -10.11 -16.89
CA GLN A 97 -8.37 -11.06 -17.96
C GLN A 97 -9.45 -12.13 -18.16
N ALA A 98 -10.35 -12.30 -17.17
CA ALA A 98 -11.55 -13.12 -17.25
C ALA A 98 -12.72 -12.33 -17.87
#